data_AF-A0A3M5N286-F1
#
_entry.id   AF-A0A3M5N286-F1
#
_cell.length_a   1.000
_cell.length_b   1.000
_cell.length_c   1.000
_cell.angle_alpha   90.00
_cell.angle_beta   90.00
_cell.angle_gamma   90.00
#
_symmetry.space_group_name_H-M   'P 1'
#
loop_
_entity.id
_entity.type
_entity.pdbx_description
1 polymer ?
#
loop_
_entity_poly.entity_id
_entity_poly.type
_entity_poly.pdbx_seq_one_letter_code
_entity_poly.pdbx_strand_id
1 'polypeptide(L)'
;MSMGTTMTNDFDLSAILQGEYAELIVKGIETTVQLAFVAWCMAMAVALLLVSIRLTGNKYAERLVAGYVSYHRNVPTLVQLMLWYFGIPTLLSESTQIWLSGYSTEYLFSVIALGLCQAAYFSEDIRSGLRAIPAGQVEASRALGLGYVRSMRYVIL
;
A
#
# COMPACT_ATOMS: atom_id res chain seq x y z
N MET A 1 20.69 11.62 59.69
CA MET A 1 20.63 12.54 58.54
C MET A 1 20.93 11.72 57.30
N SER A 2 19.91 11.03 56.77
CA SER A 2 20.04 10.12 55.62
C SER A 2 19.71 10.92 54.37
N MET A 3 20.74 11.17 53.56
CA MET A 3 20.65 11.99 52.35
C MET A 3 20.17 11.08 51.21
N GLY A 4 18.91 11.24 50.83
CA GLY A 4 18.30 10.50 49.72
C GLY A 4 18.97 10.86 48.40
N THR A 5 19.66 9.90 47.81
CA THR A 5 20.15 9.96 46.43
C THR A 5 18.94 10.01 45.49
N THR A 6 18.67 11.18 44.94
CA THR A 6 17.71 11.36 43.86
C THR A 6 18.32 10.69 42.62
N MET A 7 17.77 9.55 42.21
CA MET A 7 18.06 8.95 40.91
C MET A 7 17.51 9.90 39.84
N THR A 8 18.29 10.89 39.40
CA THR A 8 17.98 11.65 38.19
C THR A 8 18.10 10.68 37.03
N ASN A 9 16.98 10.35 36.41
CA ASN A 9 16.96 9.64 35.14
C ASN A 9 17.64 10.54 34.09
N ASP A 10 18.93 10.36 33.89
CA ASP A 10 19.68 11.00 32.81
C ASP A 10 19.31 10.31 31.50
N PHE A 11 18.10 10.55 31.00
CA PHE A 11 17.68 10.23 29.63
C PHE A 11 18.45 11.16 28.68
N ASP A 12 19.69 10.80 28.37
CA ASP A 12 20.51 11.56 27.44
C ASP A 12 20.17 11.20 25.98
N LEU A 13 19.15 11.87 25.43
CA LEU A 13 18.78 11.74 24.02
C LEU A 13 19.88 12.20 23.05
N SER A 14 20.87 12.97 23.54
CA SER A 14 21.96 13.44 22.68
C SER A 14 22.86 12.29 22.21
N ALA A 15 22.92 11.20 22.98
CA ALA A 15 23.65 9.97 22.63
C ALA A 15 23.03 9.21 21.44
N ILE A 16 21.71 9.35 21.22
CA ILE A 16 20.99 8.71 20.10
C ILE A 16 21.18 9.50 18.80
N LEU A 17 21.34 10.82 18.93
CA LEU A 17 21.47 11.77 17.82
C LEU A 17 22.93 11.98 17.37
N GLN A 18 23.89 11.30 18.00
CA GLN A 18 25.32 11.41 17.68
C GLN A 18 25.88 10.06 17.22
N GLY A 19 26.86 10.12 16.31
CA GLY A 19 27.61 8.95 15.85
C GLY A 19 26.78 7.95 15.04
N GLU A 20 27.07 6.66 15.24
CA GLU A 20 26.53 5.52 14.47
C GLU A 20 25.00 5.39 14.55
N TYR A 21 24.40 5.72 15.70
CA TYR A 21 22.94 5.64 15.88
C TYR A 21 22.18 6.64 15.01
N ALA A 22 22.72 7.85 14.83
CA ALA A 22 22.13 8.86 13.96
C ALA A 22 22.14 8.39 12.50
N GLU A 23 23.23 7.77 12.05
CA GLU A 23 23.34 7.22 10.69
C GLU A 23 22.33 6.08 10.47
N LEU A 24 22.18 5.18 11.45
CA LEU A 24 21.18 4.10 11.40
C LEU A 24 19.75 4.64 11.31
N ILE A 25 19.42 5.69 12.08
CA ILE A 25 18.09 6.33 12.03
C ILE A 25 17.84 6.96 10.67
N VAL A 26 18.81 7.72 10.13
CA VAL A 26 18.69 8.34 8.81
C VAL A 26 18.48 7.28 7.72
N LYS A 27 19.27 6.20 7.75
CA LYS A 27 19.14 5.08 6.82
C LYS A 27 17.80 4.35 6.96
N GLY A 28 17.30 4.20 8.19
CA GLY A 28 15.98 3.62 8.45
C GLY A 28 14.85 4.48 7.89
N ILE A 29 14.93 5.80 8.06
CA ILE A 29 13.98 6.76 7.48
C ILE A 29 14.02 6.68 5.95
N GLU A 30 15.21 6.74 5.36
CA GLU A 30 15.40 6.63 3.91
C GLU A 30 14.75 5.35 3.37
N THR A 31 15.05 4.20 3.99
CA THR A 31 14.51 2.90 3.58
C THR A 31 12.98 2.88 3.71
N THR A 32 12.44 3.45 4.79
CA THR A 32 10.98 3.52 5.02
C THR A 32 10.29 4.37 3.95
N VAL A 33 10.86 5.53 3.60
CA VAL A 33 10.33 6.42 2.55
C VAL A 33 10.38 5.75 1.19
N GLN A 34 11.50 5.11 0.84
CA GLN A 34 11.65 4.38 -0.42
C GLN A 34 10.63 3.24 -0.50
N LEU A 35 10.53 2.41 0.55
CA LEU A 35 9.58 1.31 0.62
C LEU A 35 8.14 1.80 0.50
N ALA A 36 7.77 2.84 1.24
CA ALA A 36 6.43 3.42 1.20
C ALA A 36 6.09 3.94 -0.19
N PHE A 37 7.00 4.65 -0.85
CA PHE A 37 6.80 5.19 -2.18
C PHE A 37 6.63 4.09 -3.24
N VAL A 38 7.50 3.07 -3.23
CA VAL A 38 7.43 1.97 -4.19
C VAL A 38 6.17 1.12 -3.96
N ALA A 39 5.86 0.78 -2.71
CA ALA A 39 4.64 0.05 -2.38
C ALA A 39 3.38 0.83 -2.75
N TRP A 40 3.38 2.16 -2.55
CA TRP A 40 2.28 3.03 -2.95
C TRP A 40 2.09 3.08 -4.47
N CYS A 41 3.17 3.24 -5.24
CA CYS A 41 3.12 3.23 -6.70
C CYS A 41 2.53 1.91 -7.22
N MET A 42 3.00 0.78 -6.69
CA MET A 42 2.46 -0.53 -7.04
C MET A 42 0.99 -0.68 -6.61
N ALA A 43 0.64 -0.28 -5.39
CA ALA A 43 -0.72 -0.33 -4.88
C ALA A 43 -1.68 0.45 -5.80
N MET A 44 -1.27 1.65 -6.22
CA MET A 44 -2.08 2.50 -7.07
C MET A 44 -2.22 1.91 -8.49
N ALA A 45 -1.14 1.36 -9.07
CA ALA A 45 -1.22 0.66 -10.35
C ALA A 45 -2.19 -0.54 -10.31
N VAL A 46 -2.10 -1.37 -9.27
CA VAL A 46 -3.01 -2.51 -9.08
C VAL A 46 -4.44 -2.04 -8.80
N ALA A 47 -4.63 -1.01 -7.97
CA ALA A 47 -5.95 -0.45 -7.68
C ALA A 47 -6.66 0.06 -8.94
N LEU A 48 -5.95 0.79 -9.80
CA LEU A 48 -6.48 1.26 -11.09
C LEU A 48 -6.87 0.10 -12.00
N LEU A 49 -6.07 -0.97 -12.02
CA LEU A 49 -6.41 -2.20 -12.76
C LEU A 49 -7.67 -2.86 -12.19
N LEU A 50 -7.79 -3.01 -10.88
CA LEU A 50 -8.98 -3.60 -10.23
C LEU A 50 -10.24 -2.76 -10.47
N VAL A 51 -10.14 -1.43 -10.41
CA VAL A 51 -11.25 -0.51 -10.71
C VAL A 51 -11.63 -0.63 -12.19
N SER A 52 -10.65 -0.65 -13.10
CA SER A 52 -10.90 -0.79 -14.54
C SER A 52 -11.62 -2.11 -14.86
N ILE A 53 -11.20 -3.21 -14.25
CA ILE A 53 -11.88 -4.51 -14.37
C ILE A 53 -13.34 -4.41 -13.91
N ARG A 54 -13.61 -3.76 -12.78
CA ARG A 54 -14.97 -3.58 -12.28
C ARG A 54 -15.83 -2.69 -13.18
N LEU A 55 -15.25 -1.68 -13.82
CA LEU A 55 -15.97 -0.79 -14.75
C LEU A 55 -16.42 -1.49 -16.03
N THR A 56 -15.88 -2.68 -16.36
CA THR A 56 -16.36 -3.47 -17.52
C THR A 56 -17.79 -3.99 -17.37
N GLY A 57 -18.34 -4.02 -16.15
CA GLY A 57 -19.70 -4.50 -15.89
C GLY A 57 -19.87 -6.03 -15.92
N ASN A 58 -18.80 -6.81 -16.06
CA ASN A 58 -18.87 -8.27 -16.00
C ASN A 58 -19.06 -8.75 -14.56
N LYS A 59 -20.20 -9.40 -14.28
CA LYS A 59 -20.58 -9.92 -12.95
C LYS A 59 -19.54 -10.87 -12.34
N TYR A 60 -18.87 -11.69 -13.15
CA TYR A 60 -17.84 -12.61 -12.66
C TYR A 60 -16.56 -11.86 -12.28
N ALA A 61 -16.14 -10.93 -13.12
CA ALA A 61 -14.97 -10.10 -12.87
C ALA A 61 -15.17 -9.23 -11.60
N GLU A 62 -16.36 -8.67 -11.43
CA GLU A 62 -16.71 -7.91 -10.23
C GLU A 62 -16.63 -8.76 -8.96
N ARG A 63 -17.15 -10.00 -9.01
CA ARG A 63 -17.06 -10.96 -7.89
C ARG A 63 -15.63 -11.36 -7.57
N LEU A 64 -14.78 -11.59 -8.58
CA LEU A 64 -13.36 -11.91 -8.37
C LEU A 64 -12.65 -10.75 -7.66
N VAL A 65 -12.84 -9.51 -8.14
CA VAL A 65 -12.24 -8.34 -7.48
C VAL A 65 -12.84 -8.14 -6.08
N ALA A 66 -14.14 -8.38 -5.88
CA ALA A 66 -14.75 -8.34 -4.55
C ALA A 66 -14.15 -9.39 -3.59
N GLY A 67 -13.84 -10.59 -4.08
CA GLY A 67 -13.14 -11.62 -3.30
C GLY A 67 -11.73 -11.17 -2.91
N TYR A 68 -10.95 -10.68 -3.86
CA TYR A 68 -9.62 -10.11 -3.60
C TYR A 68 -9.66 -8.99 -2.55
N VAL A 69 -10.56 -8.03 -2.72
CA VAL A 69 -10.70 -6.89 -1.79
C VAL A 69 -11.13 -7.36 -0.41
N SER A 70 -12.10 -8.27 -0.35
CA SER A 70 -12.60 -8.81 0.92
C SER A 70 -11.49 -9.55 1.67
N TYR A 71 -10.68 -10.36 0.99
CA TYR A 71 -9.54 -11.01 1.63
C TYR A 71 -8.55 -10.00 2.23
N HIS A 72 -8.06 -9.05 1.43
CA HIS A 72 -7.02 -8.12 1.88
C HIS A 72 -7.50 -7.14 2.96
N ARG A 73 -8.80 -6.76 2.95
CA ARG A 73 -9.38 -5.87 3.97
C ARG A 73 -9.75 -6.58 5.27
N ASN A 74 -9.97 -7.89 5.25
CA ASN A 74 -10.34 -8.67 6.44
C ASN A 74 -9.14 -9.37 7.11
N VAL A 75 -8.02 -9.57 6.39
CA VAL A 75 -6.79 -10.17 6.96
C VAL A 75 -5.86 -9.07 7.50
N PRO A 76 -5.40 -9.15 8.77
CA PRO A 76 -4.47 -8.17 9.32
C PRO A 76 -3.21 -8.01 8.46
N THR A 77 -2.80 -6.77 8.20
CA THR A 77 -1.62 -6.47 7.36
C THR A 77 -0.33 -7.12 7.90
N LEU A 78 -0.20 -7.22 9.23
CA LEU A 78 0.92 -7.92 9.86
C LEU A 78 0.96 -9.42 9.50
N VAL A 79 -0.20 -10.08 9.43
CA VAL A 79 -0.30 -11.49 9.00
C VAL A 79 0.11 -11.63 7.54
N GLN A 80 -0.26 -10.67 6.69
CA GLN A 80 0.16 -10.68 5.28
C GLN A 80 1.68 -10.51 5.17
N LEU A 81 2.27 -9.57 5.91
CA LEU A 81 3.74 -9.40 5.95
C LEU A 81 4.45 -10.67 6.42
N MET A 82 3.94 -11.32 7.49
CA MET A 82 4.44 -12.61 7.96
C MET A 82 4.35 -13.68 6.87
N LEU A 83 3.21 -13.77 6.17
CA LEU A 83 3.01 -14.76 5.10
C LEU A 83 3.94 -14.53 3.91
N TRP A 84 4.14 -13.28 3.49
CA TRP A 84 5.05 -12.96 2.38
C TRP A 84 6.51 -13.18 2.76
N TYR A 85 6.90 -12.85 3.99
CA TYR A 85 8.27 -13.00 4.45
C TYR A 85 8.64 -14.44 4.80
N PHE A 86 7.79 -15.15 5.56
CA PHE A 86 8.09 -16.49 6.07
C PHE A 86 7.40 -17.61 5.28
N GLY A 87 6.21 -17.36 4.74
CA GLY A 87 5.40 -18.39 4.07
C GLY A 87 5.79 -18.58 2.62
N ILE A 88 5.69 -17.52 1.81
CA ILE A 88 5.89 -17.57 0.36
C ILE A 88 7.24 -18.20 -0.03
N PRO A 89 8.39 -17.86 0.59
CA PRO A 89 9.68 -18.46 0.21
C PRO A 89 9.70 -19.98 0.29
N THR A 90 8.97 -20.58 1.23
CA THR A 90 8.91 -22.04 1.40
C THR A 90 8.19 -22.75 0.25
N LEU A 91 7.39 -22.02 -0.51
CA LEU A 91 6.66 -22.52 -1.67
C LEU A 91 7.43 -22.30 -2.99
N LEU A 92 8.50 -21.49 -2.98
CA LEU A 92 9.33 -21.23 -4.16
C LEU A 92 10.32 -22.37 -4.40
N SER A 93 10.62 -22.67 -5.66
CA SER A 93 11.68 -23.61 -6.02
C SER A 93 13.05 -23.12 -5.56
N GLU A 94 13.98 -24.04 -5.30
CA GLU A 94 15.37 -23.71 -4.91
C GLU A 94 16.02 -22.74 -5.90
N SER A 95 15.79 -22.93 -7.21
CA SER A 95 16.28 -22.02 -8.25
C SER A 95 15.78 -20.58 -8.10
N THR A 96 14.51 -20.41 -7.71
CA THR A 96 13.93 -19.08 -7.52
C THR A 96 14.43 -18.47 -6.21
N GLN A 97 14.62 -19.27 -5.16
CA GLN A 97 15.18 -18.80 -3.90
C GLN A 97 16.63 -18.31 -4.06
N ILE A 98 17.46 -19.02 -4.81
CA ILE A 98 18.84 -18.60 -5.13
C ILE A 98 18.85 -17.33 -5.99
N TRP A 99 17.92 -17.21 -6.93
CA TRP A 99 17.80 -15.98 -7.71
C TRP A 99 17.38 -14.79 -6.82
N LEU A 100 16.46 -15.02 -5.89
CA LEU A 100 15.97 -14.00 -4.97
C LEU A 100 17.00 -13.59 -3.92
N SER A 101 17.86 -14.52 -3.47
CA SER A 101 18.93 -14.22 -2.51
C SER A 101 19.98 -13.26 -3.05
N GLY A 102 20.07 -13.08 -4.37
CA GLY A 102 20.85 -12.03 -5.01
C GLY A 102 20.25 -10.61 -4.87
N TYR A 103 19.02 -10.50 -4.37
CA TYR A 103 18.31 -9.25 -4.11
C TYR A 103 17.95 -9.12 -2.62
N SER A 104 17.60 -7.91 -2.18
CA SER A 104 17.00 -7.66 -0.87
C SER A 104 15.60 -8.25 -0.81
N THR A 105 15.54 -9.56 -0.54
CA THR A 105 14.32 -10.38 -0.54
C THR A 105 13.29 -9.84 0.46
N GLU A 106 13.74 -9.39 1.62
CA GLU A 106 12.92 -8.80 2.68
C GLU A 106 12.22 -7.53 2.20
N TYR A 107 12.96 -6.67 1.49
CA TYR A 107 12.43 -5.44 0.90
C TYR A 107 11.37 -5.75 -0.16
N LEU A 108 11.65 -6.67 -1.07
CA LEU A 108 10.74 -7.04 -2.15
C LEU A 108 9.42 -7.62 -1.62
N PHE A 109 9.49 -8.56 -0.67
CA PHE A 109 8.29 -9.15 -0.09
C PHE A 109 7.49 -8.15 0.74
N SER A 110 8.16 -7.23 1.44
CA SER A 110 7.49 -6.14 2.15
C SER A 110 6.75 -5.21 1.18
N VAL A 111 7.38 -4.85 0.06
CA VAL A 111 6.73 -4.06 -1.00
C VAL A 111 5.50 -4.79 -1.54
N ILE A 112 5.62 -6.08 -1.88
CA ILE A 112 4.51 -6.90 -2.41
C ILE A 112 3.36 -7.00 -1.41
N ALA A 113 3.65 -7.36 -0.16
CA ALA A 113 2.66 -7.50 0.89
C ALA A 113 1.88 -6.19 1.11
N LEU A 114 2.60 -5.08 1.30
CA LEU A 114 1.98 -3.77 1.52
C LEU A 114 1.23 -3.28 0.30
N GLY A 115 1.82 -3.41 -0.89
CA GLY A 115 1.23 -2.88 -2.11
C GLY A 115 -0.05 -3.63 -2.52
N LEU A 116 -0.09 -4.97 -2.39
CA LEU A 116 -1.31 -5.73 -2.64
C LEU A 116 -2.39 -5.41 -1.60
N CYS A 117 -2.01 -5.30 -0.32
CA CYS A 117 -2.94 -4.91 0.73
C CYS A 117 -3.56 -3.53 0.42
N GLN A 118 -2.73 -2.53 0.16
CA GLN A 118 -3.20 -1.16 -0.10
C GLN A 118 -3.90 -1.00 -1.45
N ALA A 119 -3.60 -1.83 -2.45
CA ALA A 119 -4.36 -1.84 -3.69
C ALA A 119 -5.85 -2.12 -3.46
N ALA A 120 -6.18 -3.02 -2.51
CA ALA A 120 -7.56 -3.30 -2.15
C ALA A 120 -8.25 -2.07 -1.55
N TYR A 121 -7.61 -1.39 -0.60
CA TYR A 121 -8.14 -0.16 0.02
C TYR A 121 -8.30 0.97 -1.00
N PHE A 122 -7.25 1.26 -1.78
CA PHE A 122 -7.27 2.29 -2.81
C PHE A 122 -8.32 2.02 -3.90
N SER A 123 -8.54 0.75 -4.28
CA SER A 123 -9.60 0.42 -5.24
C SER A 123 -11.00 0.75 -4.71
N GLU A 124 -11.22 0.64 -3.40
CA GLU A 124 -12.49 0.98 -2.76
C GLU A 124 -12.64 2.49 -2.59
N ASP A 125 -11.55 3.19 -2.27
CA ASP A 125 -11.53 4.65 -2.17
C ASP A 125 -11.84 5.30 -3.52
N ILE A 126 -11.18 4.86 -4.60
CA ILE A 126 -11.46 5.33 -5.96
C ILE A 126 -12.91 5.03 -6.34
N ARG A 127 -13.41 3.82 -6.06
CA ARG A 127 -14.81 3.47 -6.34
C ARG A 127 -15.79 4.34 -5.55
N SER A 128 -15.48 4.64 -4.30
CA SER A 128 -16.27 5.53 -3.46
C SER A 128 -16.29 6.93 -4.04
N GLY A 129 -15.14 7.46 -4.45
CA GLY A 129 -15.01 8.74 -5.14
C GLY A 129 -15.84 8.82 -6.41
N LEU A 130 -15.78 7.79 -7.27
CA LEU A 130 -16.59 7.72 -8.49
C LEU A 130 -18.11 7.67 -8.19
N ARG A 131 -18.52 6.96 -7.12
CA ARG A 131 -19.93 6.86 -6.72
C ARG A 131 -20.46 8.12 -6.03
N ALA A 132 -19.59 8.95 -5.47
CA ALA A 132 -19.98 10.20 -4.83
C ALA A 132 -20.46 11.26 -5.83
N ILE A 133 -20.18 11.08 -7.12
CA ILE A 133 -20.53 12.03 -8.17
C ILE A 133 -22.03 11.92 -8.49
N PRO A 134 -22.80 13.02 -8.39
CA PRO A 134 -24.23 12.99 -8.68
C PRO A 134 -24.50 12.60 -10.14
N ALA A 135 -25.52 11.76 -10.37
CA ALA A 135 -25.91 11.33 -11.71
C ALA A 135 -26.20 12.53 -12.66
N GLY A 136 -26.72 13.63 -12.12
CA GLY A 136 -26.97 14.86 -12.86
C GLY A 136 -25.73 15.48 -13.52
N GLN A 137 -24.52 15.26 -12.97
CA GLN A 137 -23.27 15.71 -13.61
C GLN A 137 -22.96 14.92 -14.89
N VAL A 138 -23.20 13.61 -14.84
CA VAL A 138 -23.05 12.74 -16.01
C VAL A 138 -24.10 13.10 -17.06
N GLU A 139 -25.35 13.32 -16.65
CA GLU A 139 -26.45 13.72 -17.55
C GLU A 139 -26.20 15.11 -18.17
N ALA A 140 -25.78 16.10 -17.38
CA ALA A 140 -25.43 17.43 -17.87
C ALA A 140 -24.27 17.41 -18.87
N SER A 141 -23.22 16.61 -18.59
CA SER A 141 -22.09 16.46 -19.50
C SER A 141 -22.52 15.89 -20.87
N ARG A 142 -23.47 14.95 -20.88
CA ARG A 142 -24.04 14.40 -22.11
C ARG A 142 -24.95 15.41 -22.82
N ALA A 143 -25.72 16.21 -22.08
CA ALA A 143 -26.54 17.29 -22.64
C ALA A 143 -25.69 18.39 -23.32
N LEU A 144 -24.48 18.65 -22.81
CA LEU A 144 -23.48 19.54 -23.40
C LEU A 144 -22.71 18.91 -24.58
N GLY A 145 -23.06 17.69 -24.99
CA GLY A 145 -22.42 17.00 -26.11
C GLY A 145 -21.01 16.45 -25.80
N LEU A 146 -20.64 16.33 -24.52
CA LEU A 146 -19.37 15.71 -24.14
C LEU A 146 -19.46 14.18 -24.31
N GLY A 147 -18.54 13.62 -25.10
CA GLY A 147 -18.32 12.17 -25.15
C GLY A 147 -17.71 11.65 -23.85
N TYR A 148 -17.71 10.32 -23.66
CA TYR A 148 -17.28 9.66 -22.41
C TYR A 148 -15.92 10.14 -21.89
N VAL A 149 -14.90 10.22 -22.76
CA VAL A 149 -13.55 10.66 -22.36
C VAL A 149 -13.53 12.14 -21.91
N ARG A 150 -14.30 13.01 -22.56
CA ARG A 150 -14.37 14.43 -22.19
C ARG A 150 -15.16 14.63 -20.91
N SER A 151 -16.27 13.90 -20.75
CA SER A 151 -17.05 13.88 -19.51
C SER A 151 -16.17 13.41 -18.34
N MET A 152 -15.43 12.32 -18.52
CA MET A 152 -14.51 11.79 -17.52
C MET A 152 -13.43 12.80 -17.13
N ARG A 153 -12.81 13.48 -18.10
CA ARG A 153 -11.68 14.39 -17.85
C ARG A 153 -12.06 15.78 -17.32
N TYR A 154 -13.22 16.32 -17.70
CA TYR A 154 -13.58 17.71 -17.41
C TYR A 154 -14.66 17.88 -16.35
N VAL A 155 -15.35 16.79 -15.98
CA VAL A 155 -16.51 16.84 -15.07
C VAL A 155 -16.38 15.86 -13.91
N ILE A 156 -15.86 14.65 -14.18
CA ILE A 156 -15.83 13.56 -13.18
C ILE A 156 -14.51 13.53 -12.40
N LEU A 157 -13.37 13.63 -13.09
CA LEU A 157 -12.02 13.71 -12.52
C LEU A 157 -11.63 15.17 -12.25
#